data_AF-A0A9Q7QYQ7-F1
#
_entry.id   AF-A0A9Q7QYQ7-F1
#
_cell.length_a   1.000
_cell.length_b   1.000
_cell.length_c   1.000
_cell.angle_alpha   90.00
_cell.angle_beta   90.00
_cell.angle_gamma   90.00
#
_symmetry.space_group_name_H-M   'P 1'
#
loop_
_entity.id
_entity.type
_entity.pdbx_description
1 polymer ?
#
loop_
_entity_poly.entity_id
_entity_poly.type
_entity_poly.pdbx_seq_one_letter_code
_entity_poly.pdbx_strand_id
1 'polypeptide(L)'
;MKPRLFMVTGLALLACTLIACAPRQGRTLDEYPPVKIPTVQYPDEPFDTQAARAALQPGTATLTGKFCIVGNDGIEDSRNVEIYLYPATPHLQAWHKLRASQPEGAPVSMVPEALAVHRVTRTDGNGIFQFTGLQPGRYFVQGHDMVYGTSRWNEYVGTGQSNTNYGPVTTHYYTERSSISSYSGMLDDFVELASGENKKLTMTNYPLLIPCRTW
;
A
#
# COMPACT_ATOMS: atom_id res chain seq x y z
N MET A 1 -6.77 -60.71 -62.16
CA MET A 1 -6.55 -62.00 -61.49
C MET A 1 -7.07 -61.91 -60.06
N LYS A 2 -7.84 -62.92 -59.64
CA LYS A 2 -8.49 -63.08 -58.32
C LYS A 2 -7.47 -63.36 -57.18
N PRO A 3 -7.89 -63.24 -55.91
CA PRO A 3 -7.10 -62.76 -54.77
C PRO A 3 -6.47 -63.89 -53.93
N ARG A 4 -5.65 -63.53 -52.94
CA ARG A 4 -5.37 -64.41 -51.79
C ARG A 4 -5.67 -63.71 -50.47
N LEU A 5 -6.77 -64.19 -49.90
CA LEU A 5 -7.26 -64.06 -48.54
C LEU A 5 -6.26 -64.73 -47.59
N PHE A 6 -5.77 -64.01 -46.57
CA PHE A 6 -5.23 -64.64 -45.36
C PHE A 6 -5.94 -64.08 -44.15
N MET A 7 -6.80 -64.95 -43.62
CA MET A 7 -7.50 -64.86 -42.35
C MET A 7 -6.47 -65.13 -41.25
N VAL A 8 -6.22 -64.15 -40.38
CA VAL A 8 -5.55 -64.39 -39.10
C VAL A 8 -6.47 -63.88 -38.00
N THR A 9 -7.14 -64.84 -37.37
CA THR A 9 -7.90 -64.71 -36.13
C THR A 9 -6.94 -64.36 -34.99
N GLY A 10 -6.97 -63.10 -34.56
CA GLY A 10 -6.28 -62.62 -33.36
C GLY A 10 -7.31 -62.26 -32.29
N LEU A 11 -7.48 -63.15 -31.31
CA LEU A 11 -8.29 -62.97 -30.12
C LEU A 11 -7.65 -61.88 -29.24
N ALA A 12 -8.11 -60.64 -29.35
CA ALA A 12 -7.62 -59.53 -28.50
C ALA A 12 -8.39 -59.53 -27.17
N LEU A 13 -7.72 -59.99 -26.11
CA LEU A 13 -8.18 -59.83 -24.73
C LEU A 13 -8.41 -58.34 -24.42
N LEU A 14 -9.65 -58.00 -24.04
CA LEU A 14 -10.04 -56.69 -23.56
C LEU A 14 -9.50 -56.49 -22.14
N ALA A 15 -8.29 -55.94 -22.00
CA ALA A 15 -7.73 -55.54 -20.71
C ALA A 15 -8.26 -54.15 -20.34
N CYS A 16 -9.15 -54.13 -19.34
CA CYS A 16 -9.72 -52.97 -18.70
C CYS A 16 -8.62 -52.07 -18.08
N THR A 17 -8.48 -50.82 -18.54
CA THR A 17 -7.75 -49.78 -17.78
C THR A 17 -8.70 -48.66 -17.43
N LEU A 18 -9.29 -48.80 -16.24
CA LEU A 18 -9.89 -47.70 -15.49
C LEU A 18 -8.79 -46.64 -15.28
N ILE A 19 -8.86 -45.55 -16.03
CA ILE A 19 -8.11 -44.34 -15.71
C ILE A 19 -8.77 -43.76 -14.46
N ALA A 20 -8.34 -44.23 -13.30
CA ALA A 20 -8.60 -43.56 -12.05
C ALA A 20 -7.93 -42.19 -12.12
N CYS A 21 -8.72 -41.12 -12.14
CA CYS A 21 -8.23 -39.81 -11.73
C CYS A 21 -7.65 -39.95 -10.32
N ALA A 22 -6.33 -40.05 -10.21
CA ALA A 22 -5.67 -39.92 -8.92
C ALA A 22 -6.04 -38.52 -8.39
N PRO A 23 -6.67 -38.40 -7.20
CA PRO A 23 -6.87 -37.10 -6.60
C PRO A 23 -5.50 -36.44 -6.44
N ARG A 24 -5.36 -35.22 -6.95
CA ARG A 24 -4.19 -34.37 -6.68
C ARG A 24 -4.05 -34.32 -5.16
N GLN A 25 -3.05 -35.01 -4.61
CA GLN A 25 -2.66 -34.82 -3.21
C GLN A 25 -2.30 -33.34 -3.06
N GLY A 26 -3.18 -32.57 -2.40
CA GLY A 26 -2.82 -31.24 -1.95
C GLY A 26 -1.64 -31.38 -1.00
N ARG A 27 -0.65 -30.49 -1.13
CA ARG A 27 0.45 -30.41 -0.17
C ARG A 27 -0.13 -30.16 1.22
N THR A 28 0.29 -30.94 2.20
CA THR A 28 -0.09 -30.69 3.59
C THR A 28 0.59 -29.40 4.07
N LEU A 29 -0.01 -28.70 5.03
CA LEU A 29 0.57 -27.46 5.60
C LEU A 29 2.01 -27.69 6.12
N ASP A 30 2.33 -28.93 6.51
CA ASP A 30 3.64 -29.34 7.01
C ASP A 30 4.75 -29.37 5.92
N GLU A 31 4.39 -29.29 4.64
CA GLU A 31 5.35 -29.25 3.52
C GLU A 31 5.85 -27.83 3.23
N TYR A 32 5.24 -26.80 3.83
CA TYR A 32 5.76 -25.44 3.72
C TYR A 32 6.99 -25.27 4.62
N PRO A 33 8.13 -24.79 4.09
CA PRO A 33 9.29 -24.50 4.92
C PRO A 33 8.89 -23.48 5.99
N PRO A 34 9.39 -23.60 7.23
CA PRO A 34 9.06 -22.65 8.29
C PRO A 34 9.44 -21.24 7.85
N VAL A 35 8.48 -20.34 7.81
CA VAL A 35 8.72 -18.92 7.51
C VAL A 35 9.53 -18.36 8.67
N LYS A 36 10.77 -17.94 8.39
CA LYS A 36 11.60 -17.25 9.37
C LYS A 36 11.00 -15.87 9.64
N ILE A 37 10.24 -15.75 10.72
CA ILE A 37 9.66 -14.46 11.15
C ILE A 37 10.82 -13.59 11.62
N PRO A 38 11.04 -12.41 11.01
CA PRO A 38 12.11 -11.54 11.44
C PRO A 38 11.77 -10.93 12.80
N THR A 39 12.75 -10.87 13.70
CA THR A 39 12.57 -10.31 15.04
C THR A 39 12.34 -8.80 14.94
N VAL A 40 11.28 -8.31 15.59
CA VAL A 40 10.99 -6.88 15.67
C VAL A 40 12.01 -6.19 16.56
N GLN A 41 12.57 -5.08 16.09
CA GLN A 41 13.44 -4.20 16.86
C GLN A 41 12.63 -3.07 17.48
N TYR A 42 12.95 -2.76 18.74
CA TYR A 42 12.36 -1.67 19.50
C TYR A 42 13.46 -0.66 19.87
N PRO A 43 13.13 0.61 20.13
CA PRO A 43 14.11 1.55 20.69
C PRO A 43 14.51 1.15 22.11
N ASP A 44 15.75 1.48 22.50
CA ASP A 44 16.29 1.17 23.83
C ASP A 44 15.69 2.07 24.92
N GLU A 45 15.27 3.28 24.57
CA GLU A 45 14.65 4.24 25.48
C GLU A 45 13.36 3.68 26.09
N PRO A 46 13.17 3.71 27.42
CA PRO A 46 11.95 3.22 28.05
C PRO A 46 10.74 4.09 27.72
N PHE A 47 9.56 3.47 27.64
CA PHE A 47 8.31 4.18 27.43
C PHE A 47 7.66 4.60 28.75
N ASP A 48 7.55 5.91 28.97
CA ASP A 48 6.77 6.47 30.08
C ASP A 48 5.30 6.63 29.67
N THR A 49 4.48 5.65 30.06
CA THR A 49 3.05 5.63 29.76
C THR A 49 2.29 6.76 30.47
N GLN A 50 2.71 7.14 31.69
CA GLN A 50 2.02 8.17 32.46
C GLN A 50 2.23 9.55 31.84
N ALA A 51 3.48 9.88 31.48
CA ALA A 51 3.80 11.12 30.80
C ALA A 51 3.11 11.21 29.42
N ALA A 52 3.07 10.12 28.66
CA ALA A 52 2.38 10.08 27.37
C ALA A 52 0.86 10.34 27.53
N ARG A 53 0.22 9.68 28.51
CA ARG A 53 -1.21 9.90 28.80
C ARG A 53 -1.50 11.30 29.34
N ALA A 54 -0.58 11.89 30.09
CA ALA A 54 -0.69 13.26 30.57
C ALA A 54 -0.69 14.26 29.40
N ALA A 55 0.18 14.07 28.40
CA ALA A 55 0.23 14.92 27.21
C ALA A 55 -1.06 14.86 26.36
N LEU A 56 -1.82 13.76 26.44
CA LEU A 56 -3.11 13.61 25.73
C LEU A 56 -4.33 14.05 26.54
N GLN A 57 -4.15 14.57 27.75
CA GLN A 57 -5.26 15.14 28.52
C GLN A 57 -5.88 16.34 27.79
N PRO A 58 -7.12 16.74 28.14
CA PRO A 58 -7.74 17.91 27.54
C PRO A 58 -6.87 19.18 27.68
N GLY A 59 -6.75 19.92 26.59
CA GLY A 59 -6.10 21.22 26.52
C GLY A 59 -6.88 22.20 25.66
N THR A 60 -6.20 23.20 25.10
CA THR A 60 -6.81 24.35 24.40
C THR A 60 -6.36 24.50 22.95
N ALA A 61 -5.34 23.74 22.51
CA ALA A 61 -4.80 23.84 21.17
C ALA A 61 -5.61 22.99 20.17
N THR A 62 -5.53 23.38 18.91
CA THR A 62 -6.12 22.67 17.77
C THR A 62 -5.09 22.48 16.69
N LEU A 63 -5.06 21.28 16.12
CA LEU A 63 -4.31 20.96 14.92
C LEU A 63 -5.31 20.68 13.80
N THR A 64 -5.21 21.44 12.71
CA THR A 64 -5.93 21.19 11.46
C THR A 64 -4.92 20.73 10.40
N GLY A 65 -5.21 19.61 9.76
CA GLY A 65 -4.31 18.89 8.88
C GLY A 65 -4.90 18.64 7.49
N LYS A 66 -4.07 18.56 6.46
CA LYS A 66 -4.45 18.16 5.10
C LYS A 66 -3.54 17.02 4.68
N PHE A 67 -4.13 15.88 4.38
CA PHE A 67 -3.43 14.69 3.93
C PHE A 67 -3.69 14.51 2.43
N CYS A 68 -2.61 14.44 1.66
CA CYS A 68 -2.65 14.52 0.20
C CYS A 68 -1.58 13.62 -0.41
N ILE A 69 -1.98 12.63 -1.20
CA ILE A 69 -1.07 11.77 -1.94
C ILE A 69 -1.11 12.16 -3.41
N VAL A 70 0.08 12.23 -4.02
CA VAL A 70 0.23 12.49 -5.45
C VAL A 70 0.69 11.21 -6.11
N GLY A 71 -0.18 10.64 -6.94
CA GLY A 71 0.08 9.46 -7.77
C GLY A 71 0.32 9.84 -9.23
N ASN A 72 0.38 8.82 -10.11
CA ASN A 72 0.55 9.03 -11.55
C ASN A 72 -0.63 9.74 -12.21
N ASP A 73 -1.85 9.50 -11.71
CA ASP A 73 -3.08 10.05 -12.28
C ASP A 73 -3.40 11.46 -11.74
N GLY A 74 -2.55 11.97 -10.84
CA GLY A 74 -2.63 13.33 -10.32
C GLY A 74 -2.67 13.39 -8.80
N ILE A 75 -3.29 14.47 -8.31
CA ILE A 75 -3.42 14.76 -6.88
C ILE A 75 -4.69 14.09 -6.36
N GLU A 76 -4.55 13.32 -5.28
CA GLU A 76 -5.66 12.69 -4.60
C GLU A 76 -5.82 13.28 -3.19
N ASP A 77 -6.99 13.87 -2.97
CA ASP A 77 -7.44 14.21 -1.63
C ASP A 77 -7.80 12.90 -0.92
N SER A 78 -6.89 12.45 -0.07
CA SER A 78 -6.96 11.18 0.65
C SER A 78 -8.13 11.17 1.63
N ARG A 79 -9.29 10.67 1.18
CA ARG A 79 -10.53 10.61 1.97
C ARG A 79 -10.57 9.42 2.92
N ASN A 80 -11.12 9.62 4.12
CA ASN A 80 -11.37 8.56 5.10
C ASN A 80 -10.09 7.82 5.56
N VAL A 81 -8.95 8.51 5.50
CA VAL A 81 -7.66 8.03 5.99
C VAL A 81 -7.59 8.26 7.49
N GLU A 82 -7.18 7.23 8.23
CA GLU A 82 -6.91 7.37 9.65
C GLU A 82 -5.62 8.13 9.88
N ILE A 83 -5.73 9.19 10.68
CA ILE A 83 -4.61 9.99 11.13
C ILE A 83 -4.42 9.74 12.61
N TYR A 84 -3.22 9.31 12.96
CA TYR A 84 -2.79 9.00 14.30
C TYR A 84 -1.94 10.15 14.84
N LEU A 85 -2.21 10.57 16.07
CA LEU A 85 -1.46 11.60 16.78
C LEU A 85 -0.92 11.03 18.08
N TYR A 86 0.40 10.98 18.18
CA TYR A 86 1.15 10.48 19.31
C TYR A 86 1.85 11.64 20.03
N PRO A 87 1.94 11.63 21.37
CA PRO A 87 2.88 12.50 22.07
C PRO A 87 4.31 12.18 21.64
N ALA A 88 5.11 13.20 21.34
CA ALA A 88 6.50 13.01 20.92
C ALA A 88 7.43 12.71 22.10
N THR A 89 7.18 11.60 22.80
CA THR A 89 7.97 11.11 23.93
C THR A 89 9.42 10.80 23.52
N PRO A 90 10.37 10.74 24.48
CA PRO A 90 11.73 10.28 24.19
C PRO A 90 11.77 8.90 23.50
N HIS A 91 10.90 7.97 23.92
CA HIS A 91 10.74 6.66 23.29
C HIS A 91 10.34 6.77 21.81
N LEU A 92 9.35 7.60 21.48
CA LEU A 92 8.92 7.79 20.09
C LEU A 92 10.03 8.42 19.25
N GLN A 93 10.75 9.40 19.80
CA GLN A 93 11.88 10.03 19.10
C GLN A 93 13.01 9.04 18.84
N ALA A 94 13.30 8.15 19.79
CA ALA A 94 14.26 7.07 19.63
C ALA A 94 13.81 6.05 18.58
N TRP A 95 12.54 5.63 18.61
CA TRP A 95 11.96 4.78 17.57
C TRP A 95 12.09 5.43 16.19
N HIS A 96 11.78 6.72 16.07
CA HIS A 96 11.87 7.43 14.81
C HIS A 96 13.32 7.46 14.27
N LYS A 97 14.31 7.68 15.15
CA LYS A 97 15.73 7.60 14.81
C LYS A 97 16.17 6.19 14.39
N LEU A 98 15.72 5.16 15.12
CA LEU A 98 16.00 3.76 14.82
C LEU A 98 15.40 3.37 13.47
N ARG A 99 14.15 3.74 13.19
CA ARG A 99 13.49 3.48 11.90
C ARG A 99 14.30 4.10 10.76
N ALA A 100 14.75 5.35 10.91
CA ALA A 100 15.51 6.05 9.89
C ALA A 100 16.92 5.49 9.65
N SER A 101 17.49 4.73 10.60
CA SER A 101 18.82 4.11 10.44
C SER A 101 18.79 2.73 9.80
N GLN A 102 17.59 2.15 9.64
CA GLN A 102 17.40 0.81 9.10
C GLN A 102 16.97 0.87 7.62
N PRO A 103 17.23 -0.19 6.83
CA PRO A 103 16.72 -0.26 5.46
C PRO A 103 15.19 -0.26 5.45
N GLU A 104 14.60 0.21 4.35
CA GLU A 104 13.16 0.17 4.14
C GLU A 104 12.63 -1.26 4.30
N GLY A 105 11.52 -1.40 5.02
CA GLY A 105 10.92 -2.71 5.33
C GLY A 105 11.56 -3.47 6.50
N ALA A 106 12.60 -2.92 7.16
CA ALA A 106 13.09 -3.50 8.41
C ALA A 106 11.98 -3.53 9.48
N PRO A 107 11.87 -4.61 10.27
CA PRO A 107 10.83 -4.78 11.28
C PRO A 107 11.14 -3.92 12.52
N VAL A 108 11.01 -2.60 12.41
CA VAL A 108 11.22 -1.65 13.52
C VAL A 108 9.86 -1.15 14.01
N SER A 109 9.60 -1.25 15.30
CA SER A 109 8.32 -0.82 15.89
C SER A 109 8.53 -0.08 17.19
N MET A 110 7.55 0.75 17.56
CA MET A 110 7.39 1.16 18.95
C MET A 110 6.92 -0.03 19.78
N VAL A 111 7.14 0.00 21.10
CA VAL A 111 6.58 -1.02 22.00
C VAL A 111 5.05 -0.96 21.99
N PRO A 112 4.33 -2.08 22.24
CA PRO A 112 2.87 -2.13 22.17
C PRO A 112 2.16 -1.07 23.04
N GLU A 113 2.71 -0.78 24.22
CA GLU A 113 2.18 0.23 25.13
C GLU A 113 2.25 1.63 24.52
N ALA A 114 3.33 1.94 23.78
CA ALA A 114 3.49 3.21 23.09
C ALA A 114 2.53 3.33 21.89
N LEU A 115 2.33 2.24 21.14
CA LEU A 115 1.35 2.18 20.06
C LEU A 115 -0.08 2.44 20.56
N ALA A 116 -0.41 2.00 21.78
CA ALA A 116 -1.75 2.14 22.35
C ALA A 116 -2.08 3.57 22.85
N VAL A 117 -1.09 4.44 23.05
CA VAL A 117 -1.30 5.78 23.61
C VAL A 117 -1.26 6.84 22.49
N HIS A 118 -2.40 7.02 21.84
CA HIS A 118 -2.57 8.00 20.76
C HIS A 118 -4.00 8.54 20.69
N ARG A 119 -4.21 9.57 19.87
CA ARG A 119 -5.53 9.96 19.37
C ARG A 119 -5.63 9.61 17.89
N VAL A 120 -6.83 9.27 17.44
CA VAL A 120 -7.12 8.98 16.03
C VAL A 120 -8.24 9.89 15.55
N THR A 121 -8.13 10.35 14.31
CA THR A 121 -9.20 11.03 13.56
C THR A 121 -9.18 10.53 12.12
N ARG A 122 -10.15 10.94 11.31
CA ARG A 122 -10.21 10.59 9.89
C ARG A 122 -10.28 11.84 9.03
N THR A 123 -9.66 11.77 7.86
CA THR A 123 -9.78 12.82 6.85
C THR A 123 -11.19 12.85 6.23
N ASP A 124 -11.66 14.05 5.91
CA ASP A 124 -12.90 14.26 5.19
C ASP A 124 -12.75 14.05 3.67
N GLY A 125 -13.75 14.45 2.87
CA GLY A 125 -13.73 14.32 1.42
C GLY A 125 -12.67 15.16 0.70
N ASN A 126 -12.07 16.14 1.37
CA ASN A 126 -11.04 17.03 0.85
C ASN A 126 -9.66 16.75 1.48
N GLY A 127 -9.50 15.58 2.13
CA GLY A 127 -8.27 15.21 2.82
C GLY A 127 -8.04 15.99 4.13
N ILE A 128 -9.01 16.75 4.63
CA ILE A 128 -8.85 17.58 5.83
C ILE A 128 -9.13 16.77 7.09
N PHE A 129 -8.27 16.89 8.10
CA PHE A 129 -8.45 16.30 9.42
C PHE A 129 -8.29 17.34 10.52
N GLN A 130 -8.82 17.04 11.72
CA GLN A 130 -8.69 17.92 12.87
C GLN A 130 -8.55 17.16 14.18
N PHE A 131 -7.68 17.67 15.06
CA PHE A 131 -7.61 17.34 16.47
C PHE A 131 -7.83 18.60 17.30
N THR A 132 -8.85 18.62 18.15
CA THR A 132 -9.17 19.72 19.04
C THR A 132 -8.87 19.37 20.49
N GLY A 133 -8.67 20.38 21.34
CA GLY A 133 -8.48 20.19 22.78
C GLY A 133 -7.16 19.51 23.14
N LEU A 134 -6.09 19.81 22.41
CA LEU A 134 -4.74 19.30 22.67
C LEU A 134 -4.04 20.16 23.73
N GLN A 135 -3.22 19.54 24.59
CA GLN A 135 -2.31 20.30 25.42
C GLN A 135 -1.18 20.91 24.58
N PRO A 136 -0.56 22.01 25.05
CA PRO A 136 0.69 22.48 24.47
C PRO A 136 1.76 21.40 24.53
N GLY A 137 2.58 21.32 23.49
CA GLY A 137 3.70 20.38 23.41
C GLY A 137 3.92 19.84 22.02
N ARG A 138 4.83 18.86 21.96
CA ARG A 138 5.26 18.23 20.72
C ARG A 138 4.51 16.94 20.45
N TYR A 139 4.04 16.79 19.23
CA TYR A 139 3.32 15.62 18.75
C TYR A 139 3.95 15.07 17.48
N PHE A 140 3.76 13.78 17.26
CA PHE A 140 4.07 13.07 16.03
C PHE A 140 2.75 12.67 15.38
N VAL A 141 2.57 13.08 14.12
CA VAL A 141 1.36 12.84 13.35
C VAL A 141 1.70 11.89 12.23
N GLN A 142 0.90 10.84 12.06
CA GLN A 142 1.13 9.82 11.05
C GLN A 142 -0.19 9.45 10.37
N GLY A 143 -0.14 9.24 9.06
CA GLY A 143 -1.23 8.63 8.30
C GLY A 143 -0.67 7.71 7.23
N HIS A 144 -1.47 6.75 6.82
CA HIS A 144 -1.11 5.82 5.75
C HIS A 144 -2.27 5.75 4.76
N ASP A 145 -1.97 6.09 3.51
CA ASP A 145 -2.88 5.89 2.39
C ASP A 145 -2.18 5.10 1.27
N MET A 146 -3.00 4.41 0.47
CA MET A 146 -2.56 3.68 -0.72
C MET A 146 -3.39 4.13 -1.92
N VAL A 147 -2.73 4.87 -2.80
CA VAL A 147 -3.32 5.40 -4.04
C VAL A 147 -2.93 4.51 -5.21
N TYR A 148 -3.85 4.23 -6.12
CA TYR A 148 -3.59 3.44 -7.33
C TYR A 148 -3.72 4.31 -8.58
N GLY A 149 -2.68 4.30 -9.42
CA GLY A 149 -2.73 4.94 -10.74
C GLY A 149 -2.76 3.91 -11.86
N THR A 150 -3.55 4.14 -12.91
CA THR A 150 -3.60 3.27 -14.10
C THR A 150 -3.04 3.99 -15.32
N SER A 151 -1.88 3.53 -15.80
CA SER A 151 -1.30 4.00 -17.05
C SER A 151 -1.81 3.19 -18.24
N ARG A 152 -2.15 3.84 -19.35
CA ARG A 152 -2.57 3.19 -20.62
C ARG A 152 -1.75 3.68 -21.80
N TRP A 153 -1.41 2.79 -22.72
CA TRP A 153 -0.69 3.13 -23.95
C TRP A 153 -1.05 2.20 -25.10
N ASN A 154 -0.91 2.70 -26.33
CA ASN A 154 -1.11 1.91 -27.54
C ASN A 154 0.22 1.28 -27.95
N GLU A 155 0.30 -0.04 -27.89
CA GLU A 155 1.44 -0.81 -28.40
C GLU A 155 1.20 -1.12 -29.88
N TYR A 156 2.14 -0.71 -30.74
CA TYR A 156 2.08 -1.04 -32.17
C TYR A 156 2.27 -2.54 -32.38
N VAL A 157 1.35 -3.18 -33.08
CA VAL A 157 1.36 -4.65 -33.28
C VAL A 157 1.49 -5.08 -34.74
N GLY A 158 1.45 -4.14 -35.69
CA GLY A 158 1.77 -4.45 -37.08
C GLY A 158 1.12 -3.52 -38.10
N THR A 159 1.37 -3.81 -39.37
CA THR A 159 0.81 -3.08 -40.52
C THR A 159 0.10 -4.02 -41.47
N GLY A 160 -1.03 -3.55 -41.99
CA GLY A 160 -1.73 -4.15 -43.12
C GLY A 160 -1.62 -3.26 -44.34
N GLN A 161 -1.47 -3.86 -45.51
CA GLN A 161 -1.60 -3.16 -46.79
C GLN A 161 -2.82 -3.67 -47.53
N SER A 162 -3.61 -2.75 -48.08
CA SER A 162 -4.76 -3.07 -48.92
C SER A 162 -4.76 -2.19 -50.16
N ASN A 163 -5.18 -2.75 -51.29
CA ASN A 163 -5.39 -1.98 -52.50
C ASN A 163 -6.85 -1.55 -52.57
N THR A 164 -7.06 -0.24 -52.68
CA THR A 164 -8.39 0.34 -52.93
C THR A 164 -8.49 0.80 -54.38
N ASN A 165 -9.69 1.15 -54.84
CA ASN A 165 -9.89 1.78 -56.15
C ASN A 165 -9.15 3.13 -56.30
N TYR A 166 -8.60 3.69 -55.20
CA TYR A 166 -7.85 4.94 -55.17
C TYR A 166 -6.34 4.74 -54.95
N GLY A 167 -5.85 3.50 -54.92
CA GLY A 167 -4.44 3.17 -54.69
C GLY A 167 -4.17 2.38 -53.41
N PRO A 168 -2.89 2.09 -53.10
CA PRO A 168 -2.49 1.33 -51.92
C PRO A 168 -2.69 2.15 -50.64
N VAL A 169 -3.29 1.52 -49.62
CA VAL A 169 -3.50 2.08 -48.28
C VAL A 169 -2.75 1.23 -47.27
N THR A 170 -1.97 1.89 -46.41
CA THR A 170 -1.31 1.26 -45.26
C THR A 170 -2.10 1.55 -44.00
N THR A 171 -2.44 0.52 -43.25
CA THR A 171 -3.12 0.61 -41.95
C THR A 171 -2.18 0.15 -40.86
N HIS A 172 -1.99 0.97 -39.84
CA HIS A 172 -1.23 0.61 -38.63
C HIS A 172 -2.20 0.06 -37.58
N TYR A 173 -1.88 -1.11 -37.03
CA TYR A 173 -2.64 -1.74 -35.97
C TYR A 173 -1.96 -1.54 -34.62
N TYR A 174 -2.76 -1.26 -33.60
CA TYR A 174 -2.33 -1.06 -32.24
C TYR A 174 -3.17 -1.91 -31.30
N THR A 175 -2.60 -2.34 -30.18
CA THR A 175 -3.30 -2.94 -29.05
C THR A 175 -3.14 -2.06 -27.84
N GLU A 176 -4.24 -1.76 -27.13
CA GLU A 176 -4.17 -1.03 -25.87
C GLU A 176 -3.55 -1.92 -24.79
N ARG A 177 -2.57 -1.37 -24.08
CA ARG A 177 -1.94 -1.94 -22.90
C ARG A 177 -2.21 -1.06 -21.70
N SER A 178 -2.20 -1.66 -20.51
CA SER A 178 -2.32 -0.93 -19.26
C SER A 178 -1.42 -1.53 -18.18
N SER A 179 -0.94 -0.68 -17.27
CA SER A 179 -0.31 -1.09 -16.01
C SER A 179 -0.97 -0.38 -14.84
N ILE A 180 -0.95 -1.03 -13.68
CA ILE A 180 -1.37 -0.43 -12.41
C ILE A 180 -0.09 -0.14 -11.62
N SER A 181 0.00 1.08 -11.11
CA SER A 181 0.99 1.53 -10.16
C SER A 181 0.30 1.82 -8.83
N SER A 182 0.98 1.60 -7.72
CA SER A 182 0.47 1.97 -6.39
C SER A 182 1.47 2.87 -5.68
N TYR A 183 0.96 3.95 -5.10
CA TYR A 183 1.68 4.87 -4.24
C TYR A 183 1.18 4.65 -2.81
N SER A 184 1.91 3.82 -2.07
CA SER A 184 1.72 3.66 -0.63
C SER A 184 2.54 4.74 0.07
N GLY A 185 1.87 5.65 0.77
CA GLY A 185 2.52 6.73 1.51
C GLY A 185 2.21 6.62 2.98
N MET A 186 3.14 6.06 3.77
CA MET A 186 3.20 6.38 5.19
C MET A 186 3.81 7.77 5.30
N LEU A 187 2.98 8.76 5.60
CA LEU A 187 3.43 10.13 5.80
C LEU A 187 3.43 10.42 7.29
N ASP A 188 4.49 11.06 7.76
CA ASP A 188 4.63 11.46 9.14
C ASP A 188 5.37 12.78 9.30
N ASP A 189 5.03 13.51 10.37
CA ASP A 189 5.71 14.76 10.72
C ASP A 189 5.60 15.05 12.23
N PHE A 190 6.53 15.87 12.73
CA PHE A 190 6.48 16.41 14.08
C PHE A 190 5.87 17.82 14.09
N VAL A 191 4.98 18.08 15.04
CA VAL A 191 4.35 19.38 15.22
C VAL A 191 4.46 19.84 16.67
N GLU A 192 4.84 21.11 16.86
CA GLU A 192 4.82 21.78 18.16
C GLU A 192 3.60 22.68 18.25
N LEU A 193 2.85 22.56 19.34
CA LEU A 193 1.65 23.33 19.63
C LEU A 193 1.83 24.18 20.89
N ALA A 194 1.52 25.46 20.79
CA ALA A 194 1.40 26.37 21.94
C ALA A 194 -0.03 26.37 22.50
N SER A 195 -0.20 26.93 23.70
CA SER A 195 -1.53 27.06 24.33
C SER A 195 -2.47 27.93 23.51
N GLY A 196 -3.67 27.43 23.23
CA GLY A 196 -4.67 28.11 22.41
C GLY A 196 -4.32 28.24 20.93
N GLU A 197 -3.23 27.62 20.45
CA GLU A 197 -2.82 27.71 19.04
C GLU A 197 -3.78 26.92 18.14
N ASN A 198 -4.08 27.49 16.96
CA ASN A 198 -4.70 26.78 15.85
C ASN A 198 -3.64 26.55 14.77
N LYS A 199 -3.01 25.37 14.78
CA LYS A 199 -1.92 25.02 13.87
C LYS A 199 -2.45 24.40 12.58
N LYS A 200 -1.78 24.69 11.46
CA LYS A 200 -1.99 24.00 10.18
C LYS A 200 -0.81 23.07 9.86
N LEU A 201 -1.09 21.87 9.35
CA LEU A 201 -0.07 20.87 8.95
C LEU A 201 -0.42 20.23 7.60
N THR A 202 0.43 20.43 6.58
CA THR A 202 0.27 19.71 5.30
C THR A 202 1.09 18.43 5.32
N MET A 203 0.44 17.29 5.09
CA MET A 203 1.09 15.98 4.94
C MET A 203 0.97 15.54 3.48
N THR A 204 2.09 15.49 2.76
CA THR A 204 2.12 15.02 1.38
C THR A 204 3.42 14.33 1.01
N ASN A 205 3.36 13.34 0.11
CA ASN A 205 4.54 12.71 -0.49
C ASN A 205 5.27 13.65 -1.47
N TYR A 206 4.68 14.80 -1.81
CA TYR A 206 5.27 15.77 -2.72
C TYR A 206 5.16 17.20 -2.17
N PRO A 207 6.06 17.61 -1.26
CA PRO A 207 5.92 18.83 -0.47
C PRO A 207 6.00 20.12 -1.30
N LEU A 208 6.45 20.08 -2.55
CA LEU A 208 6.52 21.26 -3.42
C LEU A 208 5.21 21.54 -4.16
N LEU A 209 4.22 20.64 -4.14
CA LEU A 209 2.96 20.84 -4.85
C LEU A 209 2.01 21.77 -4.08
N ILE A 210 1.66 22.88 -4.72
CA ILE A 210 0.79 23.92 -4.15
C ILE A 210 -0.64 23.40 -3.85
N PRO A 211 -1.30 22.56 -4.67
CA PRO A 211 -2.70 22.18 -4.41
C PRO A 211 -2.90 21.33 -3.15
N CYS A 212 -1.89 20.58 -2.70
CA CYS A 212 -1.95 19.90 -1.40
C CYS A 212 -1.87 20.87 -0.21
N ARG A 213 -1.49 22.14 -0.42
CA ARG A 213 -1.38 23.19 0.61
C ARG A 213 -2.56 24.17 0.60
N THR A 214 -3.62 23.92 -0.17
CA THR A 214 -4.82 24.76 -0.16
C THR A 214 -5.80 24.26 0.91
N TRP A 215 -6.34 25.21 1.68
CA TRP A 215 -7.16 25.01 2.88
C TRP A 215 -8.33 25.97 2.90
#